data_AF-A0A968TS42-F1
#
_entry.id   AF-A0A968TS42-F1
#
_cell.length_a   1.000
_cell.length_b   1.000
_cell.length_c   1.000
_cell.angle_alpha   90.00
_cell.angle_beta   90.00
_cell.angle_gamma   90.00
#
_symmetry.space_group_name_H-M   'P 1'
#
loop_
_entity.id
_entity.type
_entity.pdbx_description
1 polymer ?
#
loop_
_entity_poly.entity_id
_entity_poly.type
_entity_poly.pdbx_seq_one_letter_code
_entity_poly.pdbx_strand_id
1 'polypeptide(L)'
;MGFSELLIIGAIALIFIGPKQLPEVARAIGRMLNELKRATSDFHTSFTSEIKEDLQSRWNETREQITRLDQPASPPAPTATTSTPSEPPVEEPVTAASGDKQNEDKKS
;
A
#
# COMPACT_ATOMS: atom_id res chain seq x y z
N MET A 1 -6.12 -6.85 -31.18
CA MET A 1 -4.84 -7.24 -30.57
C MET A 1 -5.10 -8.10 -29.34
N GLY A 2 -5.46 -9.37 -29.56
CA GLY A 2 -5.76 -10.40 -28.58
C GLY A 2 -5.12 -11.73 -28.97
N PHE A 3 -5.57 -12.81 -28.32
CA PHE A 3 -4.97 -14.15 -28.49
C PHE A 3 -4.99 -14.66 -29.95
N SER A 4 -5.99 -14.27 -30.73
CA SER A 4 -6.12 -14.64 -32.14
C SER A 4 -4.97 -14.11 -33.01
N GLU A 5 -4.56 -12.84 -32.87
CA GLU A 5 -3.43 -12.29 -33.63
C GLU A 5 -2.11 -12.97 -33.23
N LEU A 6 -1.94 -13.29 -31.95
CA LEU A 6 -0.75 -13.99 -31.44
C LEU A 6 -0.67 -15.43 -31.98
N LEU A 7 -1.81 -16.13 -32.09
CA LEU A 7 -1.88 -17.43 -32.75
C LEU A 7 -1.52 -17.36 -34.24
N ILE A 8 -1.97 -16.33 -34.96
CA ILE A 8 -1.63 -16.15 -36.40
C ILE A 8 -0.13 -15.94 -36.57
N ILE A 9 0.48 -15.04 -35.78
CA ILE A 9 1.92 -14.80 -35.82
C ILE A 9 2.69 -16.06 -35.40
N GLY A 10 2.20 -16.75 -34.37
CA GLY A 10 2.74 -18.04 -33.93
C GLY A 10 2.69 -19.10 -35.04
N ALA A 11 1.57 -19.22 -35.77
CA ALA A 11 1.43 -20.16 -36.88
C ALA A 11 2.42 -19.86 -38.01
N ILE A 12 2.61 -18.59 -38.36
CA ILE A 12 3.62 -18.19 -39.36
C ILE A 12 5.02 -18.56 -38.85
N ALA A 13 5.37 -18.19 -37.62
CA ALA A 13 6.67 -18.53 -37.03
C ALA A 13 6.92 -20.05 -37.01
N LEU A 14 5.89 -20.85 -36.71
CA LEU A 14 5.95 -22.32 -36.73
C LEU A 14 6.22 -22.89 -38.13
N ILE A 15 5.79 -22.24 -39.20
CA ILE A 15 6.07 -22.68 -40.59
C ILE A 15 7.54 -22.41 -40.95
N PHE A 16 8.06 -21.23 -40.59
CA PHE A 16 9.43 -20.84 -40.93
C PHE A 16 10.49 -21.53 -40.08
N ILE A 17 10.27 -21.60 -38.77
CA ILE A 17 11.22 -22.18 -37.80
C ILE A 17 10.93 -23.67 -37.56
N GLY A 18 9.68 -24.10 -37.71
CA GLY A 18 9.25 -25.48 -37.44
C GLY A 18 8.67 -25.65 -36.03
N PRO A 19 7.60 -26.43 -35.85
CA PRO A 19 6.94 -26.62 -34.55
C PRO A 19 7.79 -27.36 -33.51
N LYS A 20 8.81 -28.10 -33.95
CA LYS A 20 9.76 -28.78 -33.06
C LYS A 20 10.85 -27.86 -32.53
N GLN A 21 11.16 -26.78 -33.24
CA GLN A 21 12.24 -25.85 -32.90
C GLN A 21 11.77 -24.75 -31.94
N LEU A 22 10.52 -24.30 -32.06
CA LEU A 22 9.92 -23.32 -31.15
C LEU A 22 10.00 -23.69 -29.65
N PRO A 23 9.65 -24.93 -29.22
CA PRO A 23 9.81 -25.34 -27.82
C PRO A 23 11.28 -25.44 -27.40
N GLU A 24 12.18 -25.79 -28.31
CA GLU A 24 13.62 -25.87 -28.02
C GLU A 24 14.22 -24.47 -27.77
N VAL A 25 13.87 -23.50 -28.62
CA VAL A 25 14.26 -22.09 -28.45
C VAL A 25 13.63 -21.49 -27.18
N ALA A 26 12.34 -21.76 -26.92
CA ALA A 26 11.68 -21.31 -25.70
C ALA A 26 12.36 -21.88 -24.45
N ARG A 27 12.78 -23.14 -24.47
CA ARG A 27 13.56 -23.75 -23.38
C ARG A 27 14.93 -23.10 -23.22
N ALA A 28 15.63 -22.78 -24.31
CA ALA A 28 16.91 -22.08 -24.24
C ALA A 28 16.77 -20.69 -23.62
N ILE A 29 15.79 -19.91 -24.07
CA ILE A 29 15.46 -18.59 -23.49
C ILE A 29 15.03 -18.75 -22.04
N GLY A 30 14.23 -19.76 -21.71
CA GLY A 30 13.76 -20.02 -20.36
C GLY A 30 14.90 -20.34 -19.39
N ARG A 31 15.88 -21.14 -19.81
CA ARG A 31 17.12 -21.39 -19.04
C ARG A 31 17.90 -20.09 -18.83
N MET A 32 18.12 -19.32 -19.90
CA MET A 32 18.79 -18.02 -19.81
C MET A 32 18.08 -17.08 -18.81
N LEU A 33 16.76 -16.92 -18.92
CA LEU A 33 15.96 -16.11 -18.02
C LEU A 33 15.98 -16.64 -16.58
N ASN A 34 16.02 -17.96 -16.38
CA ASN A 34 16.11 -18.56 -15.06
C ASN A 34 17.46 -18.26 -14.40
N GLU A 35 18.54 -18.33 -15.16
CA GLU A 35 19.88 -17.99 -14.71
C GLU A 35 20.00 -16.50 -14.42
N LEU A 36 19.45 -15.63 -15.30
CA LEU A 36 19.36 -14.19 -15.03
C LEU A 36 18.51 -13.92 -13.78
N LYS A 37 17.34 -14.54 -13.64
CA LYS A 37 16.47 -14.38 -12.47
C LYS A 37 17.20 -14.77 -11.18
N ARG A 38 18.01 -15.83 -11.22
CA ARG A 38 18.76 -16.29 -10.05
C ARG A 38 19.91 -15.32 -9.71
N ALA A 39 20.67 -14.86 -10.71
CA ALA A 39 21.65 -13.81 -10.51
C ALA A 39 21.02 -12.52 -9.93
N THR A 40 19.90 -12.08 -10.51
CA THR A 40 19.09 -10.95 -10.00
C THR A 40 18.56 -11.20 -8.60
N SER A 41 18.13 -12.42 -8.28
CA SER A 41 17.69 -12.80 -6.94
C SER A 41 18.81 -12.67 -5.92
N ASP A 42 20.03 -13.11 -6.25
CA ASP A 42 21.19 -13.01 -5.36
C ASP A 42 21.53 -11.52 -5.06
N PHE A 43 21.39 -10.64 -6.07
CA PHE A 43 21.50 -9.19 -5.88
C PHE A 43 20.38 -8.62 -5.00
N HIS A 44 19.13 -9.04 -5.23
CA HIS A 44 17.98 -8.65 -4.41
C HIS A 44 18.08 -9.15 -2.98
N THR A 45 18.57 -10.37 -2.75
CA THR A 45 18.74 -10.96 -1.41
C THR A 45 19.82 -10.22 -0.64
N SER A 46 20.90 -9.81 -1.31
CA SER A 46 21.96 -8.99 -0.69
C SER A 46 21.42 -7.62 -0.27
N PHE A 47 20.64 -6.97 -1.13
CA PHE A 47 20.00 -5.69 -0.81
C PHE A 47 18.89 -5.82 0.24
N THR A 48 18.04 -6.84 0.16
CA THR A 48 16.85 -6.98 1.02
C THR A 48 17.21 -7.47 2.41
N SER A 49 18.23 -8.31 2.56
CA SER A 49 18.66 -8.81 3.87
C SER A 49 19.25 -7.67 4.72
N GLU A 50 20.09 -6.82 4.14
CA GLU A 50 20.62 -5.63 4.84
C GLU A 50 19.54 -4.57 5.08
N ILE A 51 18.70 -4.28 4.08
CA ILE A 51 17.66 -3.25 4.21
C ILE A 51 16.59 -3.66 5.23
N LYS A 52 16.22 -4.94 5.30
CA LYS A 52 15.16 -5.40 6.21
C LYS A 52 15.60 -5.35 7.67
N GLU A 53 16.84 -5.72 7.98
CA GLU A 53 17.39 -5.58 9.35
C GLU A 53 17.60 -4.11 9.75
N ASP A 54 18.07 -3.27 8.82
CA ASP A 54 18.27 -1.84 9.09
C ASP A 54 16.95 -1.09 9.29
N LEU A 55 15.93 -1.34 8.45
CA LEU A 55 14.61 -0.74 8.61
C LEU A 55 13.94 -1.13 9.93
N GLN A 56 14.08 -2.39 10.34
CA GLN A 56 13.42 -2.90 11.54
C GLN A 56 14.09 -2.36 12.83
N SER A 57 15.41 -2.23 12.82
CA SER A 57 16.17 -1.62 13.92
C SER A 57 15.84 -0.14 14.08
N ARG A 58 15.82 0.61 12.96
CA ARG A 58 15.45 2.04 12.96
C ARG A 58 14.01 2.27 13.41
N TRP A 59 13.09 1.35 13.10
CA TRP A 59 11.69 1.43 13.54
C TRP A 59 11.53 1.24 15.06
N ASN A 60 12.26 0.30 15.64
CA ASN A 60 12.26 0.05 17.08
C ASN A 60 12.87 1.22 17.85
N GLU A 61 14.01 1.74 17.39
CA GLU A 61 14.69 2.88 18.01
C GLU A 61 13.86 4.17 17.94
N THR A 62 13.10 4.37 16.86
CA THR A 62 12.14 5.48 16.74
C THR A 62 10.99 5.33 17.73
N ARG A 63 10.46 4.11 17.90
CA ARG A 63 9.43 3.84 18.92
C ARG A 63 9.92 4.09 20.34
N GLU A 64 11.13 3.66 20.67
CA GLU A 64 11.70 3.90 21.99
C GLU A 64 11.90 5.39 22.27
N GLN A 65 12.35 6.17 21.28
CA GLN A 65 12.44 7.62 21.42
C GLN A 65 11.08 8.26 21.65
N ILE A 66 10.05 7.89 20.87
CA ILE A 66 8.68 8.38 21.06
C ILE A 66 8.15 8.01 22.45
N THR A 67 8.35 6.76 22.91
CA THR A 67 7.94 6.31 24.25
C THR A 67 8.70 7.02 25.38
N ARG A 68 9.98 7.37 25.18
CA ARG A 68 10.74 8.16 26.16
C ARG A 68 10.31 9.62 26.21
N LEU A 69 9.95 10.21 25.07
CA LEU A 69 9.38 11.56 25.02
C LEU A 69 7.95 11.61 25.59
N ASP A 70 7.21 10.50 25.55
CA ASP A 70 5.84 10.41 26.04
C ASP A 70 5.73 10.03 27.52
N GLN A 71 6.83 9.74 28.24
CA GLN A 71 6.80 9.28 29.64
C GLN A 71 6.07 10.27 30.57
N PRO A 72 4.81 10.00 30.97
CA PRO A 72 4.11 10.79 31.97
C PRO A 72 4.34 10.09 33.31
N ALA A 73 4.86 10.82 34.30
CA ALA A 73 4.79 10.38 35.67
C ALA A 73 3.30 10.07 36.01
N SER A 74 3.00 8.82 36.38
CA SER A 74 1.70 8.39 36.95
C SER A 74 1.87 8.21 38.47
N PRO A 75 0.82 8.17 39.33
CA PRO A 75 -0.55 7.61 39.12
C PRO A 75 -1.64 8.44 39.90
N PRO A 76 -2.87 7.98 40.30
CA PRO A 76 -3.59 6.70 40.13
C PRO A 76 -5.07 6.80 39.65
N ALA A 77 -5.66 5.64 39.34
CA ALA A 77 -7.04 5.48 38.87
C ALA A 77 -8.10 6.00 39.85
N PRO A 78 -9.21 6.55 39.34
CA PRO A 78 -10.51 6.09 39.81
C PRO A 78 -11.52 5.84 38.68
N THR A 79 -12.25 4.74 38.87
CA THR A 79 -13.68 4.53 38.58
C THR A 79 -14.19 4.59 37.13
N ALA A 80 -14.77 3.45 36.74
CA ALA A 80 -15.82 3.34 35.74
C ALA A 80 -16.79 4.52 35.77
N THR A 81 -17.23 5.00 34.61
CA THR A 81 -18.64 5.20 34.23
C THR A 81 -18.70 5.89 32.88
N THR A 82 -19.41 5.22 31.96
CA THR A 82 -20.18 5.76 30.85
C THR A 82 -20.66 7.21 31.07
N SER A 83 -20.90 7.93 29.97
CA SER A 83 -21.79 9.10 29.85
C SER A 83 -21.11 10.48 29.85
N THR A 84 -21.27 11.15 28.70
CA THR A 84 -21.60 12.59 28.59
C THR A 84 -20.48 13.60 28.91
N PRO A 85 -19.82 14.18 27.89
CA PRO A 85 -19.35 15.56 28.00
C PRO A 85 -20.58 16.48 27.96
N SER A 86 -21.04 16.84 29.15
CA SER A 86 -21.81 18.06 29.38
C SER A 86 -20.80 19.10 29.83
N GLU A 87 -20.60 20.14 29.04
CA GLU A 87 -19.98 21.39 29.47
C GLU A 87 -21.03 22.51 29.32
N PRO A 88 -21.56 23.05 30.43
CA PRO A 88 -22.09 24.41 30.54
C PRO A 88 -21.14 25.25 31.45
N PRO A 89 -21.23 26.61 31.61
CA PRO A 89 -22.49 27.38 31.60
C PRO A 89 -22.45 28.90 31.22
N VAL A 90 -23.65 29.46 30.95
CA VAL A 90 -24.11 30.89 31.01
C VAL A 90 -23.50 31.87 29.98
N GLU A 91 -24.24 32.56 29.10
CA GLU A 91 -25.38 33.46 29.34
C GLU A 91 -26.45 33.42 28.22
N GLU A 92 -27.72 33.31 28.63
CA GLU A 92 -28.96 33.57 27.86
C GLU A 92 -29.13 35.07 27.54
N PRO A 93 -30.18 35.55 26.83
CA PRO A 93 -31.19 34.90 25.98
C PRO A 93 -31.10 35.46 24.54
N VAL A 94 -31.66 34.86 23.49
CA VAL A 94 -32.92 35.36 22.90
C VAL A 94 -33.27 34.49 21.70
N THR A 95 -34.41 33.84 21.84
CA THR A 95 -35.37 33.45 20.79
C THR A 95 -35.24 34.18 19.44
N ALA A 96 -35.17 33.44 18.34
CA ALA A 96 -36.09 33.59 17.20
C ALA A 96 -35.68 32.69 16.01
N ALA A 97 -36.65 31.91 15.53
CA ALA A 97 -36.88 31.52 14.13
C ALA A 97 -35.69 30.81 13.41
N SER A 98 -35.69 29.48 13.24
CA SER A 98 -36.58 28.72 12.35
C SER A 98 -37.01 29.50 11.10
N GLY A 99 -36.39 29.21 9.96
CA GLY A 99 -37.01 29.48 8.66
C GLY A 99 -36.06 29.81 7.52
N ASP A 100 -35.86 28.81 6.66
CA ASP A 100 -36.14 28.93 5.22
C ASP A 100 -35.06 29.50 4.25
N LYS A 101 -34.98 28.84 3.09
CA LYS A 101 -34.35 29.22 1.78
C LYS A 101 -32.87 28.87 1.65
N GLN A 102 -32.45 27.84 0.92
CA GLN A 102 -32.83 27.39 -0.43
C GLN A 102 -32.81 28.55 -1.45
N ASN A 103 -31.65 28.77 -2.07
CA ASN A 103 -31.46 29.39 -3.39
C ASN A 103 -30.05 29.00 -3.86
N GLU A 104 -29.90 28.02 -4.74
CA GLU A 104 -29.93 28.17 -6.21
C GLU A 104 -28.89 29.14 -6.78
N ASP A 105 -28.24 28.60 -7.82
CA ASP A 105 -27.54 29.27 -8.92
C ASP A 105 -26.21 29.96 -8.67
N LYS A 106 -25.15 29.21 -9.02
CA LYS A 106 -24.16 29.76 -9.96
C LYS A 106 -23.37 28.67 -10.70
N LYS A 107 -23.96 28.04 -11.74
CA LYS A 107 -23.20 27.57 -12.92
C LYS A 107 -24.11 27.12 -14.08
N SER A 108 -24.58 28.06 -14.90
CA SER A 108 -24.46 28.09 -16.39
C SER A 108 -25.33 29.20 -16.96
#